data_AF-A0A7Z9WZK7-F1
#
_entry.id   AF-A0A7Z9WZK7-F1
#
_cell.length_a   1.000
_cell.length_b   1.000
_cell.length_c   1.000
_cell.angle_alpha   90.00
_cell.angle_beta   90.00
_cell.angle_gamma   90.00
#
_symmetry.space_group_name_H-M   'P 1'
#
loop_
_entity.id
_entity.type
_entity.pdbx_description
1 polymer ?
#
loop_
_entity_poly.entity_id
_entity_poly.type
_entity_poly.pdbx_seq_one_letter_code
_entity_poly.pdbx_strand_id
1 'polypeptide(L)'
;DLEPRCSIETLFSTQFVRSNIELAVSLKELGKKFLIIRYGAGSLVSRERSAIAAARILEKEYQIPLAVVTNGRDAELLDTVTGEVLGTGMDAIPSRSRAEEMISKLEFRAPAEGKKREGEMRILNAFDVEICCRSF
;
A
#
# COMPACT_ATOMS: atom_id res chain seq x y z
N ASP A 1 -3.56 -15.37 4.97
CA ASP A 1 -2.29 -15.32 5.71
C ASP A 1 -1.80 -13.88 5.83
N LEU A 2 -0.87 -13.63 6.75
CA LEU A 2 -0.25 -12.33 6.96
C LEU A 2 1.24 -12.45 6.66
N GLU A 3 1.72 -11.69 5.69
CA GLU A 3 3.14 -11.63 5.32
C GLU A 3 3.71 -10.29 5.82
N PRO A 4 4.57 -10.30 6.85
CA PRO A 4 5.16 -9.09 7.37
C PRO A 4 6.39 -8.65 6.60
N ARG A 5 6.72 -7.35 6.69
CA ARG A 5 8.00 -6.78 6.23
C ARG A 5 8.28 -6.99 4.73
N CYS A 6 7.25 -6.87 3.90
CA CYS A 6 7.46 -6.75 2.46
C CYS A 6 8.15 -5.41 2.16
N SER A 7 8.92 -5.36 1.07
CA SER A 7 9.58 -4.12 0.68
C SER A 7 9.65 -3.93 -0.82
N ILE A 8 9.67 -2.67 -1.24
CA ILE A 8 9.85 -2.27 -2.63
C ILE A 8 11.08 -1.36 -2.69
N GLU A 9 11.99 -1.71 -3.57
CA GLU A 9 13.22 -0.96 -3.79
C GLU A 9 13.09 -0.14 -5.07
N THR A 10 13.48 1.14 -4.99
CA THR A 10 13.49 2.06 -6.12
C THR A 10 14.85 2.74 -6.22
N LEU A 11 15.26 3.04 -7.45
CA LEU A 11 16.50 3.77 -7.73
C LEU A 11 16.22 4.84 -8.79
N PHE A 12 16.22 6.10 -8.38
CA PHE A 12 16.10 7.24 -9.30
C PHE A 12 17.16 8.28 -8.97
N SER A 13 17.79 8.88 -9.99
CA SER A 13 18.76 9.96 -9.81
C SER A 13 19.83 9.64 -8.74
N THR A 14 20.36 8.41 -8.78
CA THR A 14 21.32 7.82 -7.81
C THR A 14 20.84 7.76 -6.35
N GLN A 15 19.56 7.99 -6.11
CA GLN A 15 18.92 7.85 -4.81
C GLN A 15 18.24 6.49 -4.72
N PHE A 16 18.76 5.64 -3.84
CA PHE A 16 18.15 4.35 -3.51
C PHE A 16 17.18 4.54 -2.36
N VAL A 17 15.95 4.04 -2.53
CA VAL A 17 14.91 4.07 -1.49
C VAL A 17 14.28 2.72 -1.33
N ARG A 18 14.12 2.31 -0.07
CA ARG A 18 13.41 1.10 0.33
C ARG A 18 12.11 1.48 1.02
N SER A 19 11.00 1.29 0.32
CA SER A 19 9.66 1.42 0.87
C SER A 19 9.28 0.15 1.61
N ASN A 20 9.10 0.25 2.93
CA ASN A 20 8.63 -0.88 3.74
C ASN A 20 7.10 -0.90 3.81
N ILE A 21 6.58 -2.12 3.84
CA ILE A 21 5.15 -2.42 3.99
C ILE A 21 5.03 -3.36 5.18
N GLU A 22 4.32 -2.91 6.22
CA GLU A 22 4.25 -3.62 7.50
C GLU A 22 3.63 -5.00 7.33
N LEU A 23 2.51 -5.08 6.60
CA LEU A 23 1.80 -6.32 6.34
C LEU A 23 1.22 -6.35 4.93
N ALA A 24 1.37 -7.48 4.26
CA ALA A 24 0.54 -7.86 3.13
C ALA A 24 -0.40 -9.00 3.55
N VAL A 25 -1.67 -8.87 3.17
CA VAL A 25 -2.75 -9.77 3.60
C VAL A 25 -3.25 -10.56 2.40
N SER A 26 -3.30 -11.87 2.56
CA SER A 26 -3.89 -12.81 1.61
C SER A 26 -5.01 -13.61 2.26
N LEU A 27 -5.91 -14.15 1.46
CA LEU A 27 -6.84 -15.20 1.89
C LEU A 27 -6.50 -16.48 1.13
N LYS A 28 -6.52 -17.62 1.82
CA LYS A 28 -6.05 -18.90 1.25
C LYS A 28 -6.87 -19.32 0.05
N GLU A 29 -8.16 -19.05 0.10
CA GLU A 29 -9.15 -19.34 -0.93
C GLU A 29 -8.92 -18.49 -2.19
N LEU A 30 -8.37 -17.28 -2.03
CA LEU A 30 -8.05 -16.37 -3.13
C LEU A 30 -6.67 -16.65 -3.74
N GLY A 31 -5.70 -17.10 -2.93
CA GLY A 31 -4.32 -17.36 -3.35
C GLY A 31 -3.54 -16.10 -3.76
N LYS A 32 -4.07 -14.90 -3.52
CA LYS A 32 -3.47 -13.60 -3.85
C LYS A 32 -3.52 -12.65 -2.67
N LYS A 33 -2.61 -11.68 -2.65
CA LYS A 33 -2.67 -10.54 -1.72
C LYS A 33 -3.76 -9.60 -2.20
N PHE A 34 -4.62 -9.15 -1.29
CA PHE A 34 -5.73 -8.26 -1.64
C PHE A 34 -5.70 -6.95 -0.86
N LEU A 35 -4.92 -6.89 0.23
CA LEU A 35 -4.76 -5.72 1.08
C LEU A 35 -3.30 -5.58 1.53
N ILE A 36 -2.79 -4.36 1.52
CA ILE A 36 -1.57 -4.02 2.28
C ILE A 36 -1.92 -3.11 3.45
N ILE A 37 -1.13 -3.16 4.52
CA ILE A 37 -1.23 -2.24 5.65
C ILE A 37 0.10 -1.51 5.75
N ARG A 38 0.03 -0.18 5.72
CA ARG A 38 1.17 0.71 5.94
C ARG A 38 0.98 1.53 7.21
N TYR A 39 1.97 1.47 8.09
CA TYR A 39 2.04 2.29 9.29
C TYR A 39 2.85 3.56 9.02
N GLY A 40 2.43 4.67 9.59
CA GLY A 40 3.28 5.86 9.68
C GLY A 40 2.77 6.84 10.72
N ALA A 41 3.65 7.29 11.62
CA ALA A 41 3.31 8.34 12.57
C ALA A 41 2.89 9.63 11.86
N GLY A 42 1.94 10.37 12.44
CA GLY A 42 1.44 11.64 11.90
C GLY A 42 0.11 11.53 11.16
N SER A 43 -0.08 12.41 10.18
CA SER A 43 -1.33 12.51 9.40
C SER A 43 -1.47 11.38 8.37
N LEU A 44 -2.63 10.73 8.35
CA LEU A 44 -2.95 9.64 7.41
C LEU A 44 -3.03 10.14 5.96
N VAL A 45 -3.66 11.30 5.73
CA VAL A 45 -3.83 11.93 4.40
C VAL A 45 -2.49 12.09 3.66
N SER A 46 -1.41 12.37 4.40
CA SER A 46 -0.08 12.49 3.80
C SER A 46 0.51 11.18 3.28
N ARG A 47 -0.13 10.04 3.56
CA ARG A 47 0.36 8.67 3.32
C ARG A 47 -0.56 7.85 2.43
N GLU A 48 -1.78 8.32 2.16
CA GLU A 48 -2.72 7.65 1.24
C GLU A 48 -2.06 7.37 -0.12
N ARG A 49 -1.43 8.40 -0.69
CA ARG A 49 -0.83 8.32 -2.02
C ARG A 49 0.32 7.31 -2.09
N SER A 50 1.17 7.26 -1.07
CA SER A 50 2.28 6.29 -1.02
C SER A 50 1.80 4.88 -0.71
N ALA A 51 0.70 4.72 0.03
CA ALA A 51 0.08 3.41 0.26
C ALA A 51 -0.58 2.86 -1.01
N ILE A 52 -1.34 3.68 -1.73
CA ILE A 52 -1.91 3.30 -3.03
C ILE A 52 -0.81 2.92 -4.01
N ALA A 53 0.25 3.74 -4.11
CA ALA A 53 1.38 3.43 -4.98
C ALA A 53 2.02 2.08 -4.64
N ALA A 54 2.31 1.82 -3.35
CA ALA A 54 2.87 0.55 -2.90
C ALA A 54 1.99 -0.63 -3.29
N ALA A 55 0.67 -0.54 -3.09
CA ALA A 55 -0.26 -1.60 -3.43
C ALA A 55 -0.28 -1.93 -4.93
N ARG A 56 -0.12 -0.90 -5.79
CA ARG A 56 -0.11 -1.06 -7.25
C ARG A 56 1.18 -1.67 -7.82
N ILE A 57 2.27 -1.70 -7.06
CA ILE A 57 3.56 -2.18 -7.58
C ILE A 57 4.22 -3.31 -6.78
N LEU A 58 3.74 -3.62 -5.56
CA LEU A 58 4.27 -4.68 -4.72
C LEU A 58 4.28 -6.02 -5.45
N GLU A 59 3.17 -6.35 -6.11
CA GLU A 59 3.02 -7.59 -6.87
C GLU A 59 3.39 -7.37 -8.34
N LYS A 60 4.03 -8.38 -8.93
CA LYS A 60 4.51 -8.31 -10.33
C LYS A 60 3.41 -8.59 -11.33
N GLU A 61 2.40 -9.37 -10.95
CA GLU A 61 1.38 -9.92 -11.84
C GLU A 61 0.04 -9.18 -11.76
N TYR A 62 -0.17 -8.33 -10.77
CA TYR A 62 -1.41 -7.57 -10.58
C TYR A 62 -1.20 -6.39 -9.62
N GLN A 63 -2.19 -5.52 -9.55
CA GLN A 63 -2.27 -4.45 -8.55
C GLN A 63 -3.14 -4.91 -7.38
N ILE A 64 -2.65 -4.74 -6.14
CA ILE A 64 -3.41 -5.08 -4.94
C ILE A 64 -4.53 -4.05 -4.77
N PRO A 65 -5.81 -4.47 -4.70
CA PRO A 65 -6.98 -3.58 -4.79
C PRO A 65 -7.25 -2.73 -3.54
N LEU A 66 -6.73 -3.13 -2.37
CA LEU A 66 -6.93 -2.37 -1.12
C LEU A 66 -5.59 -1.98 -0.47
N ALA A 67 -5.61 -0.83 0.19
CA ALA A 67 -4.55 -0.41 1.09
C ALA A 67 -5.15 0.14 2.39
N VAL A 68 -4.49 -0.09 3.51
CA VAL A 68 -4.77 0.59 4.78
C VAL A 68 -3.60 1.46 5.14
N VAL A 69 -3.89 2.69 5.56
CA VAL A 69 -2.93 3.57 6.23
C VAL A 69 -3.34 3.68 7.68
N THR A 70 -2.39 3.55 8.61
CA THR A 70 -2.68 3.74 10.04
C THR A 70 -1.52 4.41 10.78
N ASN A 71 -1.85 5.18 11.82
CA ASN A 71 -0.89 5.73 12.77
C ASN A 71 -1.01 5.07 14.16
N GLY A 72 -1.72 3.94 14.25
CA GLY A 72 -1.97 3.20 15.48
C GLY A 72 -3.09 3.76 16.37
N ARG A 73 -3.62 4.95 16.06
CA ARG A 73 -4.81 5.52 16.73
C ARG A 73 -6.01 5.62 15.80
N ASP A 74 -5.74 5.85 14.52
CA ASP A 74 -6.74 5.97 13.47
C ASP A 74 -6.26 5.20 12.22
N ALA A 75 -7.17 4.91 11.31
CA ALA A 75 -6.88 4.21 10.07
C ALA A 75 -7.82 4.66 8.93
N GLU A 76 -7.32 4.54 7.71
CA GLU A 76 -8.08 4.75 6.48
C GLU A 76 -7.96 3.50 5.62
N LEU A 77 -9.10 2.97 5.20
CA LEU A 77 -9.19 1.93 4.18
C LEU A 77 -9.36 2.60 2.82
N LEU A 78 -8.46 2.29 1.89
CA LEU A 78 -8.37 2.91 0.58
C LEU A 78 -8.68 1.90 -0.52
N ASP A 79 -9.45 2.34 -1.51
CA ASP A 79 -9.55 1.69 -2.80
C ASP A 79 -8.36 2.12 -3.67
N THR A 80 -7.51 1.18 -4.07
CA THR A 80 -6.32 1.50 -4.88
C THR A 80 -6.64 1.66 -6.35
N VAL A 81 -7.84 1.29 -6.78
CA VAL A 81 -8.35 1.39 -8.16
C VAL A 81 -8.80 2.82 -8.44
N THR A 82 -9.58 3.40 -7.53
CA THR A 82 -10.13 4.77 -7.62
C THR A 82 -9.28 5.79 -6.87
N GLY A 83 -8.63 5.38 -5.78
CA GLY A 83 -7.94 6.25 -4.83
C GLY A 83 -8.84 6.81 -3.72
N GLU A 84 -10.08 6.33 -3.61
CA GLU A 84 -11.05 6.82 -2.63
C GLU A 84 -10.89 6.17 -1.26
N VAL A 85 -11.26 6.91 -0.22
CA VAL A 85 -11.36 6.40 1.16
C VAL A 85 -12.69 5.65 1.29
N LEU A 86 -12.61 4.33 1.49
CA LEU A 86 -13.75 3.44 1.70
C LEU A 86 -14.25 3.43 3.15
N GLY A 87 -13.41 3.86 4.09
CA GLY A 87 -13.75 3.95 5.51
C GLY A 87 -12.63 4.55 6.33
N THR A 88 -12.99 5.12 7.49
CA THR A 88 -12.09 5.75 8.45
C THR A 88 -12.28 5.12 9.84
N GLY A 89 -11.31 5.32 10.74
CA GLY A 89 -11.30 4.68 12.05
C GLY A 89 -10.62 3.30 12.05
N MET A 90 -10.21 2.85 13.23
CA MET A 90 -9.62 1.52 13.39
C MET A 90 -10.57 0.38 12.96
N ASP A 91 -11.88 0.59 13.06
CA ASP A 91 -12.91 -0.35 12.62
C ASP A 91 -13.04 -0.45 11.08
N ALA A 92 -12.39 0.46 10.33
CA ALA A 92 -12.29 0.35 8.89
C ALA A 92 -11.33 -0.76 8.45
N ILE A 93 -10.38 -1.17 9.29
CA ILE A 93 -9.51 -2.31 9.02
C ILE A 93 -10.38 -3.58 9.01
N PRO A 94 -10.49 -4.28 7.87
CA PRO A 94 -11.44 -5.37 7.76
C PRO A 94 -11.03 -6.55 8.64
N SER A 95 -12.00 -7.10 9.37
CA SER A 95 -11.88 -8.44 9.95
C SER A 95 -11.77 -9.49 8.83
N ARG A 96 -11.37 -10.71 9.18
CA ARG A 96 -11.33 -11.81 8.21
C ARG A 96 -12.68 -12.03 7.51
N SER A 97 -13.78 -12.07 8.27
CA SER A 97 -15.11 -12.29 7.70
C SER A 97 -15.53 -11.16 6.75
N ARG A 98 -15.27 -9.90 7.14
CA ARG A 98 -15.54 -8.73 6.29
C ARG A 98 -14.70 -8.76 5.02
N ALA A 99 -13.42 -9.16 5.12
CA ALA A 99 -12.55 -9.31 3.96
C ALA A 99 -13.07 -10.39 2.99
N GLU A 100 -13.54 -11.52 3.52
CA GLU A 100 -14.14 -12.61 2.72
C GLU A 100 -15.38 -12.12 1.94
N GLU A 101 -16.24 -11.31 2.56
CA GLU A 101 -17.39 -10.68 1.89
C GLU A 101 -16.97 -9.69 0.79
N MET A 102 -15.90 -8.94 1.03
CA MET A 102 -15.39 -7.92 0.11
C MET A 102 -14.73 -8.52 -1.15
N ILE A 103 -14.07 -9.68 -1.05
CA ILE A 103 -13.29 -10.28 -2.17
C ILE A 103 -14.08 -10.29 -3.48
N SER A 104 -15.35 -10.70 -3.41
CA SER A 104 -16.22 -10.85 -4.59
C SER A 104 -16.39 -9.56 -5.40
N LYS A 105 -16.13 -8.40 -4.79
CA LYS A 105 -16.29 -7.06 -5.37
C LYS A 105 -14.95 -6.41 -5.75
N LEU A 106 -13.82 -7.02 -5.42
CA LEU A 106 -12.50 -6.43 -5.66
C LEU A 106 -12.07 -6.58 -7.12
N GLU A 107 -11.61 -5.48 -7.70
CA GLU A 107 -11.04 -5.46 -9.05
C GLU A 107 -9.52 -5.63 -9.01
N PHE A 108 -9.04 -6.81 -9.44
CA PHE A 108 -7.61 -7.06 -9.62
C PHE A 108 -7.15 -6.59 -10.99
N ARG A 109 -6.59 -5.38 -11.06
CA ARG A 109 -6.04 -4.84 -12.30
C ARG A 109 -4.74 -5.54 -12.68
N ALA A 110 -4.50 -5.61 -14.00
CA ALA A 110 -3.21 -6.00 -14.56
C ALA A 110 -2.08 -5.12 -13.99
N PRO A 111 -0.83 -5.60 -13.97
CA PRO A 111 0.29 -4.84 -13.41
C PRO A 111 0.41 -3.46 -14.05
N ALA A 112 0.83 -2.47 -13.27
CA ALA A 112 1.22 -1.19 -13.85
C ALA A 112 2.46 -1.41 -14.75
N GLU A 113 2.44 -0.84 -15.96
CA GLU A 113 3.51 -0.97 -16.96
C GLU A 113 4.04 0.40 -17.42
N GLY A 114 5.27 0.39 -17.94
CA GLY A 114 5.93 1.57 -18.51
C GLY A 114 5.88 2.79 -17.60
N LYS A 115 5.41 3.92 -18.16
CA LYS A 115 5.33 5.21 -17.44
C LYS A 115 4.41 5.16 -16.22
N LYS A 116 3.37 4.33 -16.20
CA LYS A 116 2.48 4.21 -15.03
C LYS A 116 3.24 3.58 -13.86
N ARG A 117 3.91 2.45 -14.10
CA ARG A 117 4.75 1.79 -13.08
C ARG A 117 5.83 2.72 -12.56
N GLU A 118 6.51 3.42 -13.48
CA GLU A 118 7.55 4.38 -13.12
C GLU A 118 6.99 5.51 -12.24
N GLY A 119 5.80 6.03 -12.56
CA GLY A 119 5.11 7.04 -11.77
C GLY A 119 4.84 6.58 -10.33
N GLU A 120 4.32 5.36 -10.14
CA GLU A 120 4.09 4.80 -8.80
C GLU A 120 5.40 4.61 -8.02
N MET A 121 6.46 4.13 -8.68
CA MET A 121 7.79 4.02 -8.07
C MET A 121 8.38 5.38 -7.69
N ARG A 122 8.16 6.44 -8.48
CA ARG A 122 8.59 7.80 -8.15
C ARG A 122 7.83 8.39 -6.97
N ILE A 123 6.53 8.09 -6.85
CA ILE A 123 5.74 8.46 -5.67
C ILE A 123 6.39 7.83 -4.44
N LEU A 124 6.62 6.52 -4.45
CA LEU A 124 7.26 5.84 -3.32
C LEU A 124 8.62 6.44 -2.97
N ASN A 125 9.46 6.67 -3.97
CA ASN A 125 10.73 7.34 -3.75
C ASN A 125 10.51 8.70 -3.03
N ALA A 126 9.68 9.59 -3.57
CA ALA A 126 9.46 10.92 -2.99
C ALA A 126 8.94 10.90 -1.53
N PHE A 127 8.13 9.91 -1.15
CA PHE A 127 7.55 9.82 0.20
C PHE A 127 8.41 9.03 1.20
N ASP A 128 9.15 8.02 0.73
CA ASP A 128 9.91 7.10 1.57
C ASP A 128 11.43 7.34 1.50
N VAL A 129 11.88 8.34 0.75
CA VAL A 129 13.25 8.85 0.89
C VAL A 129 13.49 9.10 2.37
N GLU A 130 14.41 8.33 2.95
CA GLU A 130 15.05 8.71 4.19
C GLU A 130 15.83 9.98 3.89
N ILE A 131 15.22 11.14 4.14
CA ILE A 131 15.98 12.35 4.38
C ILE A 131 16.58 12.12 5.77
N CYS A 132 17.65 11.32 5.82
CA CYS A 132 18.51 11.27 6.98
C CYS A 132 18.88 12.73 7.26
N CYS A 133 18.54 13.16 8.48
CA CYS A 133 18.68 14.52 8.92
C CYS A 133 19.97 15.14 8.39
N ARG A 134 19.84 16.33 7.78
CA ARG A 134 20.93 17.28 7.60
C ARG A 134 21.85 17.19 8.83
N SER A 135 23.06 16.70 8.64
CA SER A 135 24.15 16.99 9.56
C SER A 135 24.29 18.51 9.59
N PHE A 136 23.67 19.16 10.57
CA PHE A 136 23.99 20.53 10.97
C PHE A 136 25.26 20.49 11.82
#